data_AF-A0A067PKA3-F1
#
_entry.id   AF-A0A067PKA3-F1
#
_cell.length_a   1.000
_cell.length_b   1.000
_cell.length_c   1.000
_cell.angle_alpha   90.00
_cell.angle_beta   90.00
_cell.angle_gamma   90.00
#
_symmetry.space_group_name_H-M   'P 1'
#
loop_
_entity.id
_entity.type
_entity.pdbx_description
1 polymer ?
#
loop_
_entity_poly.entity_id
_entity_poly.type
_entity_poly.pdbx_seq_one_letter_code
_entity_poly.pdbx_strand_id
1 'polypeptide(L)'
;MISTQYIPHLIYSLSLTSISFHLLWQRRAAADQRAQLTAQISILDSLAERLRSSEHISLDELRKLRRLARPKEELVAGPLSGGGEIGWKDVIFGKTTAQDNKSSEEWERRDWDA
;
A
#
# COMPACT_ATOMS: atom_id res chain seq x y z
N MET A 1 38.66 12.36 -8.35
CA MET A 1 38.38 12.59 -6.91
C MET A 1 36.92 13.01 -6.81
N ILE A 2 36.04 12.16 -6.30
CA ILE A 2 34.63 12.50 -6.11
C ILE A 2 34.59 13.57 -5.02
N SER A 3 34.15 14.78 -5.36
CA SER A 3 34.08 15.92 -4.44
C SER A 3 33.08 15.61 -3.32
N THR A 4 33.61 15.08 -2.21
CA THR A 4 32.88 14.71 -0.98
C THR A 4 32.10 15.87 -0.35
N GLN A 5 32.36 17.10 -0.81
CA GLN A 5 31.68 18.33 -0.39
C GLN A 5 30.18 18.35 -0.72
N TYR A 6 29.72 17.65 -1.76
CA TYR A 6 28.29 17.66 -2.16
C TYR A 6 27.47 16.51 -1.56
N ILE A 7 28.14 15.45 -1.07
CA ILE A 7 27.49 14.31 -0.44
C ILE A 7 26.55 14.71 0.71
N PRO A 8 26.94 15.57 1.68
CA PRO A 8 26.03 15.97 2.75
C PRO A 8 24.78 16.69 2.22
N HIS A 9 24.93 17.53 1.19
CA HIS A 9 23.79 18.23 0.59
C HIS A 9 22.80 17.28 -0.10
N LEU A 10 23.31 16.22 -0.74
CA LEU A 10 22.48 15.16 -1.32
C LEU A 10 21.75 14.33 -0.25
N ILE A 11 22.42 14.00 0.86
CA ILE A 11 21.81 13.27 1.97
C ILE A 11 20.72 14.13 2.63
N TYR A 12 20.96 15.43 2.82
CA TYR A 12 19.97 16.34 3.39
C TYR A 12 18.76 16.56 2.49
N SER A 13 18.96 16.77 1.19
CA SER A 13 17.83 16.92 0.26
C SER A 13 17.04 15.62 0.12
N LEU A 14 17.71 14.46 0.08
CA LEU A 14 17.07 13.16 0.03
C LEU A 14 16.28 12.85 1.31
N SER A 15 16.87 13.09 2.48
CA SER A 15 16.17 12.88 3.75
C SER A 15 14.98 13.83 3.90
N LEU A 16 15.12 15.10 3.52
CA LEU A 16 14.03 16.08 3.58
C LEU A 16 12.87 15.67 2.66
N THR A 17 13.17 15.27 1.43
CA THR A 17 12.15 14.80 0.47
C THR A 17 11.51 13.50 0.95
N SER A 18 12.31 12.54 1.42
CA SER A 18 11.82 11.27 1.97
C SER A 18 10.86 11.49 3.14
N ILE A 19 11.24 12.31 4.13
CA ILE A 19 10.40 12.64 5.29
C ILE A 19 9.14 13.39 4.84
N SER A 20 9.26 14.32 3.90
CA SER A 20 8.11 15.08 3.38
C SER A 20 7.09 14.15 2.71
N PHE A 21 7.55 13.23 1.87
CA PHE A 21 6.70 12.22 1.25
C PHE A 21 6.10 11.27 2.28
N HIS A 22 6.88 10.84 3.27
CA HIS A 22 6.39 9.97 4.33
C HIS A 22 5.27 10.62 5.15
N LEU A 23 5.45 11.88 5.55
CA LEU A 23 4.43 12.64 6.28
C LEU A 23 3.17 12.87 5.44
N LEU A 24 3.33 13.15 4.14
CA LEU A 24 2.19 13.28 3.23
C LEU A 24 1.40 11.97 3.14
N TRP A 25 2.09 10.84 3.02
CA TRP A 25 1.48 9.52 3.00
C TRP A 25 0.76 9.22 4.32
N GLN A 26 1.42 9.46 5.46
CA GLN A 26 0.81 9.28 6.78
C GLN A 26 -0.45 10.14 6.96
N ARG A 27 -0.42 11.41 6.52
CA ARG A 27 -1.59 12.28 6.57
C ARG A 27 -2.75 11.72 5.75
N ARG A 28 -2.46 11.19 4.56
CA ARG A 28 -3.48 10.57 3.69
C ARG A 28 -4.05 9.29 4.32
N ALA A 29 -3.20 8.41 4.80
CA ALA A 29 -3.62 7.18 5.48
C ALA A 29 -4.49 7.50 6.71
N ALA A 30 -4.11 8.50 7.51
CA ALA A 30 -4.91 8.95 8.66
C ALA A 30 -6.26 9.53 8.24
N ALA A 31 -6.32 10.27 7.11
CA ALA A 31 -7.58 10.78 6.57
C ALA A 31 -8.51 9.66 6.11
N ASP A 32 -7.97 8.65 5.42
CA ASP A 32 -8.73 7.48 4.96
C ASP A 32 -9.27 6.66 6.15
N GLN A 33 -8.43 6.42 7.17
CA GLN A 33 -8.84 5.77 8.42
C GLN A 33 -9.96 6.54 9.13
N ARG A 34 -9.85 7.86 9.21
CA ARG A 34 -10.88 8.72 9.82
C ARG A 34 -12.20 8.61 9.05
N ALA A 35 -12.16 8.74 7.73
CA ALA A 35 -13.36 8.62 6.90
C ALA A 35 -14.04 7.26 7.08
N GLN A 36 -13.25 6.19 7.16
CA GLN A 36 -13.76 4.85 7.41
C GLN A 36 -14.43 4.71 8.79
N LEU A 37 -13.77 5.19 9.85
CA LEU A 37 -14.34 5.16 11.20
C LEU A 37 -15.63 5.98 11.28
N THR A 38 -15.68 7.15 10.65
CA THR A 38 -16.90 7.97 10.57
C THR A 38 -18.04 7.21 9.90
N ALA A 39 -17.77 6.49 8.80
CA ALA A 39 -18.79 5.66 8.15
C ALA A 39 -19.27 4.51 9.06
N GLN A 40 -18.37 3.84 9.76
CA GLN A 40 -18.73 2.77 10.72
C GLN A 40 -19.58 3.32 11.87
N ILE A 41 -19.21 4.47 12.44
CA ILE A 41 -19.98 5.14 13.49
C ILE A 41 -21.38 5.47 12.98
N SER A 42 -21.52 6.04 11.78
CA SER A 42 -22.82 6.35 11.18
C SER A 42 -23.71 5.10 11.02
N ILE A 43 -23.13 3.98 10.57
CA ILE A 43 -23.85 2.70 10.47
C ILE A 43 -24.29 2.22 11.85
N LEU A 44 -23.41 2.27 12.85
CA LEU A 44 -23.73 1.82 14.22
C LEU A 44 -24.78 2.71 14.89
N ASP A 45 -24.73 4.02 14.65
CA ASP A 45 -25.67 4.98 15.21
C ASP A 45 -27.07 4.81 14.62
N SER A 46 -27.16 4.65 13.29
CA SER A 46 -28.44 4.31 12.63
C SER A 46 -29.01 2.98 13.12
N LEU A 47 -28.15 1.98 13.37
CA LEU A 47 -28.58 0.70 13.91
C LEU A 47 -29.04 0.81 15.38
N ALA A 48 -28.36 1.62 16.19
CA ALA A 48 -28.77 1.90 17.55
C ALA A 48 -30.13 2.62 17.61
N GLU A 49 -30.38 3.56 16.70
CA GLU A 49 -31.66 4.25 16.59
C GLU A 49 -32.80 3.30 16.20
N ARG A 50 -32.59 2.43 15.20
CA ARG A 50 -33.57 1.42 14.78
C ARG A 50 -33.87 0.38 15.86
N LEU A 51 -32.87 0.01 16.67
CA LEU A 51 -33.09 -0.87 17.83
C LEU A 51 -33.90 -0.18 18.93
N ARG A 52 -33.65 1.11 19.18
CA ARG A 52 -34.41 1.90 20.17
C ARG A 52 -35.87 2.12 19.74
N SER A 53 -36.14 2.24 18.43
CA SER A 53 -37.49 2.36 17.89
C SER A 53 -38.27 1.03 17.88
N SER A 54 -37.70 -0.06 18.41
CA SER A 54 -38.26 -1.41 18.39
C SER A 54 -38.52 -1.96 16.98
N GLU A 55 -37.77 -1.48 15.98
CA GLU A 55 -37.86 -1.98 14.61
C GLU A 55 -37.26 -3.40 14.53
N HIS A 56 -37.96 -4.33 13.89
CA HIS A 56 -37.45 -5.69 13.69
C HIS A 56 -36.35 -5.71 12.63
N ILE A 57 -35.10 -5.77 13.07
CA ILE A 57 -33.93 -5.90 12.18
C ILE A 57 -33.63 -7.39 11.95
N SER A 58 -33.58 -7.81 10.69
CA SER A 58 -33.21 -9.19 10.35
C SER A 58 -31.70 -9.43 10.55
N LEU A 59 -31.34 -10.63 10.99
CA LEU A 59 -29.93 -11.02 11.18
C LEU A 59 -29.11 -10.96 9.88
N ASP A 60 -29.76 -11.11 8.72
CA ASP A 60 -29.11 -11.02 7.42
C ASP A 60 -28.74 -9.58 7.03
N GLU A 61 -29.57 -8.59 7.36
CA GLU A 61 -29.21 -7.17 7.23
C GLU A 61 -28.04 -6.81 8.13
N LEU A 62 -28.06 -7.30 9.37
CA LEU A 62 -26.97 -7.11 10.33
C LEU A 62 -25.64 -7.67 9.79
N ARG A 63 -25.68 -8.86 9.19
CA ARG A 63 -24.52 -9.52 8.59
C ARG A 63 -23.98 -8.74 7.39
N LYS A 64 -24.87 -8.18 6.55
CA LYS A 64 -24.49 -7.32 5.41
C LYS A 64 -23.84 -6.01 5.88
N LEU A 65 -24.41 -5.35 6.89
CA LEU A 65 -23.87 -4.12 7.47
C LEU A 65 -22.52 -4.36 8.14
N ARG A 66 -22.38 -5.45 8.89
CA ARG A 66 -21.09 -5.87 9.47
C ARG A 66 -20.03 -6.12 8.39
N ARG A 67 -20.43 -6.71 7.25
CA ARG A 67 -19.52 -6.92 6.11
C ARG A 67 -19.10 -5.59 5.48
N LEU A 68 -20.01 -4.62 5.38
CA LEU A 68 -19.72 -3.29 4.83
C LEU A 68 -18.81 -2.46 5.75
N ALA A 69 -18.96 -2.64 7.06
CA ALA A 69 -18.16 -1.96 8.07
C ALA A 69 -16.74 -2.52 8.21
N ARG A 70 -16.45 -3.73 7.68
CA ARG A 70 -15.15 -4.38 7.86
C ARG A 70 -14.04 -3.66 7.07
N PRO A 71 -12.87 -3.39 7.68
CA PRO A 71 -11.75 -2.76 7.00
C PRO A 71 -11.29 -3.56 5.78
N LYS A 72 -11.01 -2.84 4.68
CA LYS A 72 -10.50 -3.41 3.43
C LYS A 72 -9.11 -4.07 3.62
N GLU A 73 -8.32 -3.62 4.59
CA GLU A 73 -7.02 -4.23 4.94
C GLU A 73 -7.15 -5.70 5.36
N GLU A 74 -8.25 -6.08 6.01
CA GLU A 74 -8.48 -7.47 6.42
C GLU A 74 -8.88 -8.37 5.22
N LEU A 75 -9.32 -7.79 4.10
CA LEU A 75 -9.65 -8.51 2.87
C LEU A 75 -8.43 -8.73 1.95
N VAL A 76 -7.34 -7.98 2.16
CA VAL A 76 -6.10 -8.09 1.38
C VAL A 76 -5.10 -9.04 2.06
N ALA A 77 -5.33 -9.43 3.31
CA ALA A 77 -4.58 -10.48 4.02
C ALA A 77 -4.88 -11.91 3.51
N GLY A 78 -5.19 -12.07 2.23
CA GLY A 78 -5.11 -13.35 1.52
C GLY A 78 -3.66 -13.68 1.15
N PRO A 79 -3.37 -14.92 0.70
CA PRO A 79 -2.02 -15.51 0.59
C PRO A 79 -1.07 -14.86 -0.45
N LEU A 80 -1.34 -13.63 -0.90
CA LEU A 80 -0.46 -12.84 -1.75
C LEU A 80 0.55 -12.00 -0.96
N SER A 81 0.66 -12.20 0.36
CA SER A 81 1.86 -11.83 1.14
C SER A 81 3.02 -12.78 0.82
N GLY A 82 3.39 -12.89 -0.46
CA GLY A 82 4.63 -13.49 -0.90
C GLY A 82 5.78 -12.57 -0.51
N GLY A 83 6.23 -12.70 0.74
CA GLY A 83 7.39 -12.02 1.28
C GLY A 83 8.68 -12.47 0.59
N GLY A 84 8.93 -11.97 -0.62
CA GLY A 84 10.29 -11.74 -1.06
C GLY A 84 10.76 -10.43 -0.43
N GLU A 85 11.87 -10.47 0.29
CA GLU A 85 12.58 -9.26 0.73
C GLU A 85 12.83 -8.40 -0.51
N ILE A 86 12.06 -7.31 -0.66
CA ILE A 86 12.26 -6.37 -1.76
C ILE A 86 13.54 -5.61 -1.42
N GLY A 87 14.63 -5.97 -2.10
CA GLY A 87 15.90 -5.28 -1.97
C GLY A 87 15.79 -3.87 -2.51
N TRP A 88 16.49 -2.91 -1.90
CA TRP A 88 16.58 -1.53 -2.40
C TRP A 88 17.02 -1.44 -3.87
N LYS A 89 17.78 -2.43 -4.34
CA LYS A 89 18.17 -2.58 -5.74
C LYS A 89 16.97 -2.81 -6.66
N ASP A 90 16.01 -3.63 -6.26
CA ASP A 90 14.81 -3.93 -7.06
C ASP A 90 13.85 -2.74 -7.13
N VAL A 91 13.85 -1.89 -6.09
CA VAL A 91 13.06 -0.64 -6.06
C VAL A 91 13.61 0.40 -7.04
N ILE A 92 14.94 0.51 -7.17
CA ILE A 92 15.59 1.51 -8.02
C ILE A 92 15.71 1.02 -9.46
N PHE A 93 16.07 -0.24 -9.68
CA PHE A 93 16.36 -0.78 -11.01
C PHE A 93 15.21 -1.61 -11.60
N GLY A 94 14.13 -1.80 -10.84
CA GLY A 94 13.04 -2.69 -11.22
C GLY A 94 13.40 -4.16 -11.03
N LYS A 95 12.39 -5.02 -10.96
CA LYS A 95 12.56 -6.47 -10.80
C LYS A 95 13.02 -7.08 -12.14
N THR A 96 14.33 -7.31 -12.29
CA THR A 96 14.82 -8.17 -13.38
C THR A 96 14.40 -9.60 -13.10
N THR A 97 13.44 -10.09 -13.87
CA THR A 97 13.05 -11.50 -13.80
C THR A 97 14.13 -12.36 -14.48
N ALA A 98 14.33 -13.58 -14.00
CA ALA A 98 15.30 -14.52 -14.61
C ALA A 98 15.04 -14.78 -16.11
N GLN A 99 13.84 -14.48 -16.60
CA GLN A 99 13.46 -14.54 -18.01
C GLN A 99 14.03 -13.38 -18.83
N ASP A 100 14.14 -12.19 -18.23
CA ASP A 100 14.69 -11.00 -18.86
C ASP A 100 16.21 -11.13 -19.06
N ASN A 101 16.89 -11.75 -18.07
CA ASN A 101 18.32 -12.00 -18.12
C ASN A 101 18.69 -13.00 -19.24
N LYS A 102 17.90 -14.07 -19.42
CA LYS A 102 18.09 -15.02 -20.53
C LYS A 102 17.88 -14.40 -21.90
N SER A 103 16.87 -13.51 -22.03
CA SER A 103 16.64 -12.82 -23.29
C SER A 103 17.81 -11.88 -23.62
N SER A 104 18.33 -11.14 -22.63
CA SER A 104 19.52 -10.29 -22.82
C SER A 104 20.75 -11.10 -23.27
N GLU A 105 21.00 -12.25 -22.65
CA GLU A 105 22.11 -13.15 -23.01
C GLU A 105 21.96 -13.80 -24.41
N GLU A 106 20.73 -13.94 -24.91
CA GLU A 106 20.44 -14.41 -26.27
C GLU A 106 20.66 -13.32 -27.32
N TRP A 107 20.33 -12.07 -27.00
CA TRP A 107 20.57 -10.92 -27.88
C TRP A 107 22.07 -10.58 -27.98
N GLU A 108 22.80 -10.61 -26.85
CA GLU A 108 24.25 -10.38 -26.85
C GLU A 108 25.00 -11.44 -27.67
N ARG A 109 24.55 -12.70 -27.67
CA ARG A 109 25.15 -13.75 -28.50
C ARG A 109 24.93 -13.53 -29.99
N ARG A 110 23.78 -12.99 -30.39
CA ARG A 110 23.48 -12.70 -31.81
C ARG A 110 24.33 -11.59 -32.39
N ASP A 111 24.70 -10.60 -31.57
CA ASP A 111 25.55 -9.48 -32.02
C ASP A 111 27.02 -9.88 -32.19
N TRP A 112 27.48 -10.96 -31.55
CA TRP A 112 28.84 -11.50 -31.73
C TRP A 112 29.00 -12.38 -32.97
N ASP A 113 27.90 -12.92 -33.51
CA ASP A 113 27.89 -13.81 -34.68
C ASP A 113 27.60 -13.07 -36.01
N ALA A 114 27.55 -11.73 -36.01
CA ALA A 114 27.34 -10.85 -37.17
C ALA A 114 28.63 -10.14 -37.60
#